data_AF-A0A9E1S787-F1
#
_entry.id   AF-A0A9E1S787-F1
#
_cell.length_a   1.000
_cell.length_b   1.000
_cell.length_c   1.000
_cell.angle_alpha   90.00
_cell.angle_beta   90.00
_cell.angle_gamma   90.00
#
_symmetry.space_group_name_H-M   'P 1'
#
loop_
_entity.id
_entity.type
_entity.pdbx_description
1 polymer ?
#
loop_
_entity_poly.entity_id
_entity_poly.type
_entity_poly.pdbx_seq_one_letter_code
_entity_poly.pdbx_strand_id
1 'polypeptide(L)' 'MKRNFDRIIFWLLGFLAYSNGNAEENSHLPVKKWEDLAFASHPTGELVLDVFRPSDSKKRPAVLCLHGGFWAKG' A
#
# COMPACT_ATOMS: atom_id res chain seq x y z
N MET A 1 -8.80 -31.81 27.39
CA MET A 1 -8.18 -31.21 26.17
C MET A 1 -9.06 -30.16 25.50
N LYS A 2 -10.35 -30.45 25.24
CA LYS A 2 -11.30 -29.55 24.54
C LYS A 2 -11.39 -28.13 25.11
N ARG A 3 -11.51 -28.01 26.44
CA ARG A 3 -11.66 -26.73 27.16
C ARG A 3 -10.47 -25.75 27.02
N ASN A 4 -9.26 -26.25 26.75
CA ASN A 4 -8.09 -25.40 26.53
C ASN A 4 -8.02 -24.91 25.08
N PHE A 5 -8.49 -25.74 24.13
CA PHE A 5 -8.57 -25.40 22.72
C PHE A 5 -9.60 -24.29 22.48
N ASP A 6 -10.76 -24.37 23.14
CA ASP A 6 -11.81 -23.34 23.06
C ASP A 6 -11.32 -21.98 23.61
N ARG A 7 -10.52 -21.99 24.70
CA ARG A 7 -9.91 -20.76 25.23
C ARG A 7 -8.92 -20.15 24.24
N ILE A 8 -8.08 -20.97 23.60
CA ILE A 8 -7.10 -20.48 22.62
C ILE A 8 -7.80 -19.84 21.42
N ILE A 9 -8.87 -20.46 20.91
CA ILE A 9 -9.69 -19.91 19.83
C ILE A 9 -10.32 -18.58 20.23
N PHE A 10 -10.87 -18.49 21.45
CA PHE A 10 -11.50 -17.25 21.93
C PHE A 10 -10.50 -16.09 22.02
N TRP A 11 -9.27 -16.37 22.47
CA TRP A 11 -8.19 -15.38 22.51
C TRP A 11 -7.71 -14.97 21.11
N LEU A 12 -7.56 -15.92 20.18
CA LEU A 12 -7.20 -15.64 18.80
C LEU A 12 -8.26 -14.79 18.09
N LEU A 13 -9.54 -15.10 18.27
CA LEU A 13 -10.65 -14.33 17.70
C LEU A 13 -10.72 -12.92 18.28
N GLY A 14 -10.52 -12.77 19.59
CA GLY A 14 -10.47 -11.46 20.24
C GLY A 14 -9.30 -10.60 19.74
N PHE A 15 -8.12 -11.21 19.57
CA PHE A 15 -6.95 -10.53 19.02
C PHE A 15 -7.17 -10.10 17.55
N LEU A 16 -7.73 -10.99 16.73
CA LEU A 16 -8.03 -10.69 15.33
C LEU A 16 -9.06 -9.56 15.19
N ALA A 17 -10.10 -9.54 16.03
CA ALA A 17 -11.09 -8.47 16.04
C ALA A 17 -10.50 -7.12 16.46
N TYR A 18 -9.59 -7.10 17.45
CA TYR A 18 -8.88 -5.89 17.88
C TYR A 18 -7.94 -5.33 16.81
N SER A 19 -7.26 -6.21 16.05
CA SER A 19 -6.40 -5.79 14.93
C SER A 19 -7.20 -5.25 13.74
N ASN A 20 -8.37 -5.83 13.42
CA ASN A 20 -9.24 -5.33 12.36
C ASN A 20 -9.97 -4.03 12.74
N GLY A 21 -10.33 -3.83 14.01
CA GLY A 21 -11.01 -2.61 14.47
C GLY A 21 -10.12 -1.36 14.56
N ASN A 22 -8.80 -1.50 14.48
CA ASN A 22 -7.83 -0.39 14.47
C ASN A 22 -7.38 0.04 13.08
N ALA A 23 -7.82 -0.66 12.02
CA ALA A 23 -7.72 -0.13 10.68
C ALA A 23 -8.85 0.89 10.51
N GLU A 24 -8.64 2.11 11.02
CA GLU A 24 -9.46 3.25 10.65
C GLU A 24 -9.21 3.53 9.16
N GLU A 25 -9.92 2.77 8.33
CA GLU A 25 -10.12 3.07 6.93
C GLU A 25 -10.91 4.38 6.86
N ASN A 26 -10.52 5.27 5.94
CA ASN A 26 -11.16 6.57 5.65
C ASN A 26 -10.61 7.82 6.35
N SER A 27 -9.29 8.03 6.34
CA SER A 27 -8.81 9.40 6.07
C SER A 27 -8.49 9.50 4.58
N HIS A 28 -9.48 9.83 3.74
CA HIS A 28 -9.25 10.22 2.35
C HIS A 28 -8.46 11.53 2.35
N LEU A 29 -7.16 11.45 2.60
CA LEU A 29 -6.27 12.59 2.43
C LEU A 29 -6.32 12.95 0.95
N PRO A 30 -6.51 14.23 0.60
CA PRO A 30 -6.47 14.65 -0.80
C PRO A 30 -5.13 14.22 -1.40
N VAL A 31 -5.16 13.51 -2.53
CA VAL A 31 -3.96 12.97 -3.18
C VAL A 31 -3.55 13.89 -4.34
N LYS A 32 -2.27 14.24 -4.40
CA LYS A 32 -1.64 14.81 -5.60
C LYS A 32 -1.15 13.68 -6.48
N LYS A 33 -1.45 13.78 -7.77
CA LYS A 33 -1.05 12.84 -8.81
C LYS A 33 -0.14 13.55 -9.80
N TRP A 34 0.95 12.89 -10.17
CA TRP A 34 1.77 13.24 -11.33
C TRP A 34 1.86 12.01 -12.21
N GLU A 35 1.53 12.17 -13.48
CA GLU A 35 1.57 11.11 -14.50
C GLU A 35 2.82 11.27 -15.36
N ASP A 36 3.34 10.16 -15.87
CA ASP A 36 4.45 10.11 -16.84
C ASP A 36 5.69 10.92 -16.41
N LEU A 37 6.01 10.91 -15.10
CA LEU A 37 7.17 11.64 -14.59
C LEU A 37 8.45 10.92 -15.00
N ALA A 38 9.20 11.52 -15.93
CA ALA A 38 10.51 11.02 -16.34
C ALA A 38 11.48 11.03 -15.15
N PHE A 39 12.05 9.87 -14.84
CA PHE A 39 13.00 9.71 -13.74
C PHE A 39 14.39 9.29 -14.20
N ALA A 40 14.51 8.76 -15.42
CA ALA A 40 15.79 8.41 -16.04
C ALA A 40 15.67 8.33 -17.56
N SER A 41 16.72 8.74 -18.26
CA SER A 41 16.83 8.55 -19.71
C SER A 41 17.45 7.20 -20.05
N HIS A 42 16.88 6.49 -21.02
CA HIS A 42 17.42 5.25 -21.58
C HIS A 42 17.57 5.39 -23.10
N PRO A 43 18.52 4.70 -23.75
CA PRO A 43 18.69 4.79 -25.21
C PRO A 43 17.44 4.46 -26.04
N THR A 44 16.49 3.71 -25.47
CA THR A 44 15.23 3.35 -26.12
C THR A 44 14.06 4.26 -25.76
N GLY A 45 14.26 5.29 -24.93
CA GLY A 45 13.21 6.19 -24.47
C GLY A 45 13.39 6.63 -23.02
N GLU A 46 12.57 7.58 -22.59
CA GLU A 46 12.52 8.00 -21.19
C GLU A 46 11.82 6.93 -20.34
N LEU A 47 12.38 6.66 -19.16
CA LEU A 47 11.74 5.84 -18.15
C LEU A 47 10.87 6.75 -17.29
N VAL A 48 9.57 6.45 -17.28
CA VAL A 48 8.55 7.24 -16.59
C VAL A 48 7.88 6.46 -15.47
N LEU A 49 7.34 7.18 -14.48
CA LEU A 49 6.52 6.60 -13.42
C LEU A 49 5.39 7.55 -13.04
N ASP A 50 4.31 6.98 -12.50
CA ASP A 50 3.25 7.75 -11.86
C ASP A 50 3.53 7.90 -10.37
N VAL A 51 3.36 9.11 -9.84
CA VAL A 51 3.52 9.41 -8.41
C VAL A 51 2.18 9.77 -7.81
N PHE A 52 1.78 9.02 -6.80
CA PHE A 52 0.63 9.33 -5.95
C PHE A 52 1.12 9.69 -4.57
N ARG A 53 0.82 10.91 -4.12
CA ARG A 53 1.25 11.41 -2.81
C ARG A 53 0.10 12.10 -2.09
N PRO A 54 -0.11 11.83 -0.78
CA PRO A 54 -0.96 12.70 0.03
C PRO A 54 -0.53 14.17 -0.07
N SER A 55 -1.49 15.09 -0.09
CA SER A 55 -1.24 16.53 -0.28
C SER A 55 -0.55 17.19 0.91
N ASP A 56 -0.31 16.45 2.00
CA ASP A 56 0.37 16.93 3.19
C ASP A 56 1.90 17.05 2.98
N SER A 57 2.55 17.73 3.93
CA SER A 57 4.01 17.90 3.97
C SER A 57 4.73 16.82 4.78
N LYS A 58 4.03 15.75 5.18
CA LYS A 58 4.59 14.72 6.07
C LYS A 58 5.49 13.77 5.29
N LYS A 59 6.58 13.32 5.92
CA LYS A 59 7.39 12.20 5.42
C LYS A 59 6.66 10.89 5.70
N ARG A 60 6.58 10.03 4.69
CA ARG A 60 5.86 8.75 4.74
C ARG A 60 6.68 7.69 3.98
N PRO A 61 6.54 6.39 4.32
CA PRO A 61 7.12 5.32 3.52
C PRO A 61 6.62 5.41 2.06
N ALA A 62 7.49 5.07 1.12
CA ALA A 62 7.15 4.95 -0.29
C ALA A 62 7.02 3.46 -0.65
N VAL A 63 6.04 3.14 -1.50
CA VAL A 63 5.87 1.80 -2.08
C VAL A 63 6.08 1.93 -3.58
N LEU A 64 7.01 1.14 -4.11
CA LEU A 64 7.24 1.03 -5.55
C LEU A 64 6.47 -0.18 -6.07
N CYS A 65 5.41 0.08 -6.81
CA CYS A 65 4.63 -0.94 -7.49
C CYS A 65 5.13 -1.09 -8.93
N LEU A 66 5.83 -2.17 -9.22
CA LEU A 66 6.20 -2.53 -10.57
C LEU A 66 5.09 -3.38 -11.17
N HIS A 67 4.64 -3.04 -12.38
CA HIS A 67 3.66 -3.89 -13.07
C HIS A 67 4.29 -5.26 -13.34
N GLY A 68 3.55 -6.34 -13.07
CA GLY A 68 3.99 -7.70 -13.35
C GLY A 68 3.55 -8.13 -14.74
N GLY A 69 4.48 -8.59 -15.59
CA GLY A 69 4.21 -9.22 -16.87
C GLY A 69 3.87 -8.24 -18.01
N PHE A 70 4.58 -8.38 -19.13
CA PHE A 70 4.32 -7.69 -20.39
C PHE A 70 4.48 -6.16 -20.36
N TRP A 71 5.76 -5.73 -20.27
CA TRP A 71 6.29 -4.39 -20.59
C TRP A 71 5.20 -3.35 -20.89
N ALA A 72 4.78 -2.60 -19.86
CA ALA A 72 3.93 -1.44 -20.04
C ALA A 72 4.52 -0.60 -21.17
N LYS A 73 3.65 -0.23 -22.12
CA LYS A 73 4.00 0.32 -23.43
C LYS A 73 5.10 1.38 -23.31
N GLY A 74 6.29 1.05 -23.83
CA GLY A 74 7.40 2.01 -24.01
C GLY A 74 7.10 3.05 -25.07
#